data_AF-A0A517SLE7-F1
#
_entry.id   AF-A0A517SLE7-F1
#
_cell.length_a   1.000
_cell.length_b   1.000
_cell.length_c   1.000
_cell.angle_alpha   90.00
_cell.angle_beta   90.00
_cell.angle_gamma   90.00
#
_symmetry.space_group_name_H-M   'P 1'
#
loop_
_entity.id
_entity.type
_entity.pdbx_description
1 polymer ?
#
loop_
_entity_poly.entity_id
_entity_poly.type
_entity_poly.pdbx_seq_one_letter_code
_entity_poly.pdbx_strand_id
1 'polypeptide(L)'
;MSRWTPDRDSADDPDDDWDEGEDAWADDDSETALAECPSCGADVYEDAVRCPICGEYITRSRSVWQGRPVWWRILGLAGILAVIIGIAFAAGL
;
A
#
# COMPACT_ATOMS: atom_id res chain seq x y z
N MET A 1 -43.26 55.55 33.01
CA MET A 1 -43.11 54.15 32.54
C MET A 1 -43.46 54.13 31.07
N SER A 2 -42.51 54.58 30.25
CA SER A 2 -42.65 54.77 28.80
C SER A 2 -41.82 53.71 28.10
N ARG A 3 -42.43 53.06 27.12
CA ARG A 3 -42.02 51.79 26.55
C ARG A 3 -41.23 52.03 25.24
N TRP A 4 -39.96 51.61 25.23
CA TRP A 4 -39.06 51.31 24.08
C TRP A 4 -38.66 52.48 23.14
N THR A 5 -37.37 52.70 22.84
CA THR A 5 -36.66 52.14 21.64
C THR A 5 -35.14 52.42 21.73
N PRO A 6 -34.26 51.40 21.70
CA PRO A 6 -32.91 51.57 21.19
C PRO A 6 -32.93 51.26 19.69
N ASP A 7 -33.12 52.29 18.87
CA ASP A 7 -32.86 52.19 17.45
C ASP A 7 -31.44 52.69 17.14
N ARG A 8 -30.68 51.77 16.52
CA ARG A 8 -29.67 52.02 15.48
C ARG A 8 -28.32 52.62 15.87
N ASP A 9 -27.29 51.76 15.94
CA ASP A 9 -26.39 51.45 14.81
C ASP A 9 -24.99 51.07 15.28
N SER A 10 -24.36 50.13 14.55
CA SER A 10 -22.96 49.64 14.59
C SER A 10 -22.78 48.37 15.43
N ALA A 11 -22.24 47.25 14.95
CA ALA A 11 -21.80 46.79 13.64
C ALA A 11 -21.59 45.26 13.75
N ASP A 12 -21.55 44.58 12.61
CA ASP A 12 -20.85 43.31 12.34
C ASP A 12 -20.47 42.39 13.52
N ASP A 13 -21.05 41.18 13.54
CA ASP A 13 -20.33 39.94 13.20
C ASP A 13 -21.33 38.78 13.03
N PRO A 14 -21.40 38.09 11.88
CA PRO A 14 -22.11 36.82 11.79
C PRO A 14 -21.23 35.73 12.42
N ASP A 15 -21.34 35.57 13.74
CA ASP A 15 -20.66 34.46 14.42
C ASP A 15 -21.36 33.14 14.09
N ASP A 16 -20.82 32.48 13.06
CA ASP A 16 -20.94 31.05 12.76
C ASP A 16 -20.73 30.21 14.03
N ASP A 17 -21.80 29.61 14.58
CA ASP A 17 -21.69 28.56 15.59
C ASP A 17 -22.18 27.24 15.01
N TRP A 18 -21.25 26.67 14.25
CA TRP A 18 -21.08 25.28 13.82
C TRP A 18 -22.11 24.29 14.38
N ASP A 19 -22.99 23.80 13.49
CA ASP A 19 -23.62 22.49 13.64
C ASP A 19 -22.47 21.50 13.88
N GLU A 20 -22.28 21.09 15.14
CA GLU A 20 -21.33 20.04 15.55
C GLU A 20 -21.83 18.74 14.93
N GLY A 21 -21.55 18.63 13.63
CA GLY A 21 -21.58 17.42 12.86
C GLY A 21 -20.88 16.36 13.68
N GLU A 22 -21.69 15.41 14.09
CA GLU A 22 -21.34 14.16 14.72
C GLU A 22 -20.58 13.24 13.74
N ASP A 23 -19.72 13.80 12.89
CA ASP A 23 -18.68 13.08 12.16
C ASP A 23 -17.42 13.02 13.01
N ALA A 24 -17.58 12.37 14.18
CA ALA A 24 -16.49 11.77 14.91
C ALA A 24 -15.80 10.76 13.99
N TRP A 25 -14.77 11.25 13.29
CA TRP A 25 -13.70 10.53 12.61
C TRP A 25 -13.97 9.04 12.53
N ALA A 26 -14.70 8.63 11.49
CA ALA A 26 -14.63 7.24 11.06
C ALA A 26 -13.14 6.97 10.87
N ASP A 27 -12.60 6.11 11.74
CA ASP A 27 -11.24 5.63 11.70
C ASP A 27 -11.03 5.04 10.30
N ASP A 28 -10.54 5.89 9.39
CA ASP A 28 -10.12 5.50 8.06
C ASP A 28 -8.86 4.69 8.29
N ASP A 29 -9.09 3.42 8.60
CA ASP A 29 -8.13 2.34 8.70
C ASP A 29 -7.58 2.06 7.29
N SER A 30 -7.18 3.13 6.58
CA SER A 30 -6.42 3.08 5.36
C SER A 30 -5.05 2.54 5.73
N GLU A 31 -5.00 1.20 5.78
CA GLU A 31 -3.82 0.39 6.01
C GLU A 31 -2.67 1.01 5.22
N THR A 32 -1.78 1.73 5.91
CA THR A 32 -0.68 2.42 5.25
C THR A 32 0.22 1.33 4.72
N ALA A 33 0.15 1.08 3.41
CA ALA A 33 0.80 -0.07 2.79
C ALA A 33 2.32 0.09 2.87
N LEU A 34 2.91 -0.58 3.85
CA LEU A 34 4.34 -0.70 4.02
C LEU A 34 4.83 -1.93 3.24
N ALA A 35 5.96 -1.79 2.56
CA ALA A 35 6.66 -2.85 1.86
C ALA A 35 8.07 -3.00 2.44
N GLU A 36 8.59 -4.22 2.46
CA GLU A 36 9.96 -4.48 2.91
C GLU A 36 10.97 -4.15 1.78
N CYS A 37 12.04 -3.44 2.11
CA CYS A 37 13.10 -3.16 1.16
C CYS A 37 13.84 -4.47 0.78
N PRO A 38 13.96 -4.82 -0.51
CA PRO A 38 14.61 -6.07 -0.94
C PRO A 38 16.12 -6.13 -0.64
N SER A 39 16.75 -4.99 -0.37
CA SER A 39 18.20 -4.89 -0.15
C SER A 39 18.60 -4.95 1.33
N CYS A 40 17.80 -4.36 2.24
CA CYS A 40 18.12 -4.31 3.66
C CYS A 40 17.03 -4.88 4.59
N GLY A 41 15.84 -5.19 4.07
CA GLY A 41 14.72 -5.73 4.86
C GLY A 41 14.03 -4.70 5.76
N ALA A 42 14.28 -3.40 5.58
CA ALA A 42 13.60 -2.36 6.34
C ALA A 42 12.21 -2.08 5.79
N ASP A 43 11.25 -1.80 6.67
CA ASP A 43 9.91 -1.35 6.31
C ASP A 43 9.97 0.05 5.70
N VAL A 44 9.44 0.18 4.49
CA VAL A 44 9.41 1.41 3.70
C VAL A 44 8.02 1.57 3.08
N TYR A 45 7.59 2.81 2.84
CA TYR A 45 6.32 3.02 2.14
C TYR A 45 6.35 2.42 0.74
N GLU A 46 5.24 1.82 0.30
CA GLU A 46 5.19 1.10 -0.97
C GLU A 46 5.44 1.96 -2.22
N ASP A 47 5.25 3.27 -2.09
CA ASP A 47 5.44 4.32 -3.09
C ASP A 47 6.83 4.96 -3.02
N ALA A 48 7.66 4.56 -2.05
CA ALA A 48 9.03 5.05 -1.94
C ALA A 48 9.87 4.58 -3.15
N VAL A 49 10.44 5.53 -3.89
CA VAL A 49 11.33 5.25 -5.03
C VAL A 49 12.71 4.73 -4.57
N ARG A 50 13.16 5.18 -3.41
CA ARG A 50 14.49 4.89 -2.84
C ARG A 50 14.39 4.68 -1.34
N CYS A 51 15.05 3.64 -0.84
CA CYS A 51 15.05 3.31 0.57
C CYS A 51 15.80 4.38 1.40
N PRO A 52 15.20 4.95 2.46
CA PRO A 52 15.87 5.91 3.33
C PRO A 52 16.91 5.28 4.27
N ILE A 53 16.86 3.95 4.46
CA ILE A 53 17.76 3.23 5.37
C ILE A 53 19.08 2.85 4.69
N CYS A 54 19.02 2.29 3.47
CA CYS A 54 20.22 1.84 2.75
C CYS A 54 20.59 2.69 1.52
N GLY A 55 19.68 3.56 1.05
CA GLY A 55 19.90 4.40 -0.12
C GLY A 55 19.69 3.70 -1.48
N GLU A 56 19.35 2.42 -1.50
CA GLU A 56 19.13 1.64 -2.72
C GLU A 56 17.76 1.92 -3.35
N TYR A 57 17.65 1.78 -4.67
CA TYR A 57 16.38 1.94 -5.38
C TYR A 57 15.46 0.74 -5.14
N ILE A 58 14.19 1.02 -4.81
CA ILE A 58 13.20 -0.01 -4.54
C ILE A 58 12.69 -0.53 -5.88
N THR A 59 13.44 -1.45 -6.48
CA THR A 59 12.93 -2.20 -7.63
C THR A 59 11.91 -3.18 -7.09
N ARG A 60 10.64 -3.06 -7.50
CA ARG A 60 9.55 -3.99 -7.16
C ARG A 60 9.83 -5.33 -7.85
N SER A 61 10.87 -6.04 -7.43
CA SER A 61 11.17 -7.39 -7.86
C SER A 61 10.14 -8.28 -7.19
N ARG A 62 8.97 -8.43 -7.83
CA ARG A 62 8.05 -9.52 -7.53
C ARG A 62 8.76 -10.80 -7.97
N SER A 63 9.79 -11.21 -7.23
CA SER A 63 10.39 -12.50 -7.42
C SER A 63 9.29 -13.48 -7.01
N VAL A 64 8.63 -14.05 -8.01
CA VAL A 64 7.61 -15.11 -7.89
C VAL A 64 8.18 -16.36 -7.18
N TRP A 65 9.45 -16.28 -6.77
CA TRP A 65 10.31 -17.34 -6.27
C TRP A 65 10.70 -17.19 -4.80
N GLN A 66 10.39 -16.08 -4.12
CA GLN A 66 10.78 -15.88 -2.72
C GLN A 66 9.90 -16.57 -1.67
N GLY A 67 8.79 -17.22 -2.07
CA GLY A 67 7.88 -17.93 -1.15
C GLY A 67 7.65 -19.40 -1.47
N ARG A 68 8.30 -19.97 -2.50
CA ARG A 68 8.04 -21.36 -2.91
C ARG A 68 9.11 -22.29 -2.34
N PRO A 69 8.74 -23.37 -1.64
CA PRO A 69 9.69 -24.31 -1.06
C PRO A 69 10.52 -24.98 -2.16
N VAL A 70 11.79 -25.27 -1.87
CA VAL A 70 12.79 -25.75 -2.86
C VAL A 70 12.31 -27.00 -3.61
N TRP A 71 11.50 -27.86 -2.97
CA TRP A 71 10.90 -29.04 -3.62
C TRP A 71 10.04 -28.69 -4.83
N TRP A 72 9.37 -27.54 -4.83
CA TRP A 72 8.51 -27.12 -5.95
C TRP A 72 9.34 -26.72 -7.18
N ARG A 73 10.52 -26.12 -6.96
CA ARG A 73 11.48 -25.86 -8.05
C ARG A 73 11.99 -27.16 -8.65
N ILE A 74 12.30 -28.15 -7.80
CA ILE A 74 12.78 -29.47 -8.23
C ILE A 74 11.69 -30.17 -9.06
N LEU A 75 10.42 -30.10 -8.64
CA LEU A 75 9.31 -30.68 -9.39
C LEU A 75 9.15 -30.02 -10.77
N GLY A 76 9.21 -28.70 -10.85
CA GLY A 76 9.17 -27.98 -12.13
C GLY A 76 10.32 -28.38 -13.07
N LEU A 77 11.55 -28.42 -12.55
CA LEU A 77 12.72 -28.85 -13.33
C LEU A 77 12.61 -30.32 -13.77
N ALA A 78 12.16 -31.21 -12.88
CA ALA A 78 11.98 -32.63 -13.19
C ALA A 78 10.91 -32.85 -14.27
N GLY A 79 9.81 -32.10 -14.23
CA GLY A 79 8.76 -32.14 -15.25
C GLY A 79 9.27 -31.70 -16.62
N ILE A 80 10.00 -30.58 -16.69
CA ILE A 80 10.62 -30.09 -17.93
C ILE A 80 11.61 -31.14 -18.48
N LEU A 81 12.46 -31.70 -17.61
CA LEU A 81 13.43 -32.72 -18.00
C LEU A 81 12.74 -33.99 -18.54
N ALA A 82 11.69 -34.46 -17.89
CA ALA A 82 10.92 -35.62 -18.31
C ALA A 82 10.28 -35.42 -19.69
N VAL A 83 9.77 -34.22 -19.98
CA VAL A 83 9.22 -33.88 -21.31
C VAL A 83 10.33 -33.87 -22.37
N ILE A 84 11.47 -33.25 -22.10
CA ILE A 84 12.61 -33.22 -23.02
C ILE A 84 13.09 -34.65 -23.32
N ILE A 85 13.23 -35.48 -22.28
CA ILE A 85 13.63 -36.88 -22.39
C ILE A 85 12.59 -37.65 -23.22
N GLY A 86 11.30 -37.51 -22.91
CA GLY A 86 10.23 -38.16 -23.66
C GLY A 86 10.21 -37.78 -25.14
N ILE A 87 10.41 -36.49 -25.45
CA ILE A 87 10.52 -36.01 -26.84
C ILE A 87 11.77 -36.59 -27.50
N ALA A 88 12.91 -36.63 -26.83
CA ALA A 88 14.14 -37.20 -27.38
C ALA A 88 14.00 -38.71 -27.67
N PHE A 89 13.35 -39.46 -26.78
CA PHE A 89 13.04 -40.88 -27.00
C PHE A 89 11.99 -41.07 -28.11
N ALA A 90 10.98 -40.21 -28.21
CA ALA A 90 9.98 -40.25 -29.27
C ALA A 90 10.52 -39.82 -30.64
N ALA A 91 11.49 -38.91 -30.66
CA ALA A 91 12.15 -38.40 -31.87
C ALA A 91 13.24 -39.34 -32.41
N GLY A 92 13.44 -40.50 -31.79
CA GLY A 92 14.34 -41.52 -32.29
C GLY A 92 15.78 -41.34 -31.82
N LEU A 93 16.04 -41.85 -30.63
CA LEU A 93 17.18 -42.77 -30.49
C LEU A 93 16.95 -43.99 -31.40
#